data_AF-A0A5P0UX05-F1
#
_entry.id   AF-A0A5P0UX05-F1
#
_cell.length_a   1.000
_cell.length_b   1.000
_cell.length_c   1.000
_cell.angle_alpha   90.00
_cell.angle_beta   90.00
_cell.angle_gamma   90.00
#
_symmetry.space_group_name_H-M   'P 1'
#
loop_
_entity.id
_entity.type
_entity.pdbx_description
1 polymer ?
#
loop_
_entity_poly.entity_id
_entity_poly.type
_entity_poly.pdbx_seq_one_letter_code
_entity_poly.pdbx_strand_id
1 'polypeptide(L)'
;MKTIITRFLMCCILFAVSFVTSFAADKLILIGDAAPDGWALNNSVAMLNQGNDVWKVTVQLKADEGFKFLTDTDFGSFQYRAGDSDVMLSDGVAATLYDSGENANDNKFKVSEAANYDVVCDLTNKTVTVTKSAYQEHALRYAALWMVGGATPGGWSIGDGVQLNQHEDNPLVYSATTWLTTGEFKLATNKYADFGQSMFQRDAADATKMVLGGDDNKWNITEPATYDVEVNVADMTISLKKHYDGFKADCMLILGDAVKSGWDMSNSVAMLEGEPGVWTATVYLAADQGFKFYAENDIFNGFQYRAAGEENVTLAEGAATSLVSSEVNRNDSKFQVAEAGNYVITCDLNAGTITVKKADYQDNEIVYAALWLVGDATENGWDLGQPVVLAQDASNPMVYTATADLKEGELQVVVNKFTNYNSDVYVSDATDATKAIRVNKDSEKNNWKITEAGKYDVKLNVLDNTMSIIKNIPSAISSVNANGEQAPVEYYTLEGMRVNQPVKGIYIMRQGNKVVKVSNK
;
A
#
# COMPACT_ATOMS: atom_id res chain seq x y z
N MET A 1 -16.19 -72.62 8.85
CA MET A 1 -17.41 -72.68 8.01
C MET A 1 -18.59 -72.41 8.93
N LYS A 2 -19.43 -71.39 8.65
CA LYS A 2 -20.57 -70.85 9.46
C LYS A 2 -20.09 -69.99 10.66
N THR A 3 -20.32 -68.67 10.84
CA THR A 3 -21.45 -67.71 10.58
C THR A 3 -22.78 -68.26 11.13
N ILE A 4 -23.54 -67.66 12.08
CA ILE A 4 -23.70 -66.33 12.71
C ILE A 4 -24.41 -66.57 14.07
N ILE A 5 -24.33 -65.61 15.01
CA ILE A 5 -25.41 -65.03 15.88
C ILE A 5 -24.66 -64.35 17.05
N THR A 6 -24.68 -63.02 17.18
CA THR A 6 -25.71 -62.33 17.97
C THR A 6 -25.98 -60.88 17.57
N ARG A 7 -27.28 -60.60 17.47
CA ARG A 7 -28.04 -59.35 17.62
C ARG A 7 -27.29 -58.11 18.13
N PHE A 8 -27.52 -56.96 17.47
CA PHE A 8 -27.87 -55.73 18.17
C PHE A 8 -28.86 -54.87 17.37
N LEU A 9 -29.62 -54.11 18.15
CA LEU A 9 -30.91 -53.50 17.93
C LEU A 9 -30.93 -52.45 16.82
N MET A 10 -31.93 -52.54 15.93
CA MET A 10 -32.24 -51.55 14.90
C MET A 10 -33.17 -50.49 15.49
N CYS A 11 -32.62 -49.33 15.85
CA CYS A 11 -33.39 -48.09 16.04
C CYS A 11 -33.15 -47.20 14.83
N CYS A 12 -34.11 -47.22 13.90
CA CYS A 12 -34.19 -46.24 12.81
C CYS A 12 -34.57 -44.88 13.40
N ILE A 13 -33.61 -43.97 13.53
CA ILE A 13 -33.88 -42.53 13.59
C ILE A 13 -33.44 -41.99 12.23
N LEU A 14 -34.42 -41.70 11.36
CA LEU A 14 -34.19 -40.82 10.22
C LEU A 14 -33.86 -39.44 10.79
N PHE A 15 -32.57 -39.08 10.83
CA PHE A 15 -32.19 -37.68 10.78
C PHE A 15 -32.37 -37.23 9.33
N ALA A 16 -33.52 -36.63 9.03
CA ALA A 16 -33.62 -35.72 7.90
C ALA A 16 -32.72 -34.53 8.24
N VAL A 17 -31.47 -34.58 7.79
CA VAL A 17 -30.61 -33.40 7.77
C VAL A 17 -31.18 -32.52 6.67
N SER A 18 -32.06 -31.60 7.03
CA SER A 18 -32.40 -30.47 6.19
C SER A 18 -31.12 -29.68 5.99
N PHE A 19 -30.50 -29.84 4.82
CA PHE A 19 -29.51 -28.88 4.35
C PHE A 19 -30.27 -27.57 4.16
N VAL A 20 -30.23 -26.67 5.15
CA VAL A 20 -30.56 -25.27 4.94
C VAL A 20 -29.38 -24.74 4.13
N THR A 21 -29.48 -24.79 2.81
CA THR A 21 -28.62 -23.98 1.96
C THR A 21 -28.99 -22.53 2.30
N SER A 22 -28.15 -21.87 3.09
CA SER A 22 -28.18 -20.41 3.19
C SER A 22 -28.04 -19.89 1.76
N PHE A 23 -29.11 -19.30 1.22
CA PHE A 23 -28.96 -18.48 0.04
C PHE A 23 -28.36 -17.17 0.52
N ALA A 24 -27.07 -16.96 0.25
CA ALA A 24 -26.50 -15.63 0.35
C ALA A 24 -27.35 -14.71 -0.54
N ALA A 25 -27.93 -13.66 0.04
CA ALA A 25 -28.62 -12.68 -0.77
C ALA A 25 -27.58 -11.92 -1.60
N ASP A 26 -27.85 -11.67 -2.88
CA ASP A 26 -26.96 -10.85 -3.73
C ASP A 26 -27.34 -9.36 -3.69
N LYS A 27 -28.52 -9.05 -3.13
CA LYS A 27 -29.10 -7.71 -3.08
C LYS A 27 -29.92 -7.57 -1.79
N LEU A 28 -29.92 -6.38 -1.21
CA LEU A 28 -30.87 -6.02 -0.16
C LEU A 28 -31.22 -4.54 -0.28
N ILE A 29 -32.51 -4.24 -0.30
CA ILE A 29 -33.02 -2.87 -0.29
C ILE A 29 -33.89 -2.63 0.94
N LEU A 30 -33.84 -1.43 1.50
CA LEU A 30 -34.76 -0.94 2.53
C LEU A 30 -35.88 -0.12 1.86
N ILE A 31 -37.13 -0.44 2.17
CA ILE A 31 -38.31 0.18 1.56
C ILE A 31 -39.49 0.26 2.54
N GLY A 32 -40.28 1.33 2.44
CA GLY A 32 -41.50 1.52 3.21
C GLY A 32 -41.79 2.98 3.55
N ASP A 33 -42.93 3.27 4.17
CA ASP A 33 -43.38 4.63 4.49
C ASP A 33 -42.37 5.42 5.36
N ALA A 34 -41.60 4.70 6.19
CA ALA A 34 -40.53 5.28 6.99
C ALA A 34 -39.31 5.72 6.17
N ALA A 35 -39.07 5.09 5.01
CA ALA A 35 -37.93 5.36 4.15
C ALA A 35 -38.07 6.71 3.42
N PRO A 36 -36.96 7.32 2.93
CA PRO A 36 -36.97 8.61 2.27
C PRO A 36 -37.96 8.73 1.10
N ASP A 37 -38.06 7.69 0.28
CA ASP A 37 -38.87 7.64 -0.95
C ASP A 37 -40.03 6.63 -0.87
N GLY A 38 -40.39 6.21 0.35
CA GLY A 38 -41.58 5.40 0.59
C GLY A 38 -41.50 4.00 -0.06
N TRP A 39 -42.56 3.65 -0.78
CA TRP A 39 -42.73 2.39 -1.50
C TRP A 39 -42.26 2.43 -2.97
N ALA A 40 -41.50 3.45 -3.38
CA ALA A 40 -41.00 3.56 -4.75
C ALA A 40 -39.79 2.61 -4.98
N LEU A 41 -40.03 1.43 -5.58
CA LEU A 41 -38.99 0.42 -5.83
C LEU A 41 -37.74 0.99 -6.53
N ASN A 42 -37.92 1.82 -7.56
CA ASN A 42 -36.81 2.39 -8.30
C ASN A 42 -35.96 3.37 -7.47
N ASN A 43 -36.55 3.99 -6.44
CA ASN A 43 -35.87 4.93 -5.55
C ASN A 43 -35.66 4.33 -4.14
N SER A 44 -35.76 3.00 -4.01
CA SER A 44 -35.53 2.34 -2.73
C SER A 44 -34.09 2.51 -2.25
N VAL A 45 -33.87 2.35 -0.95
CA VAL A 45 -32.55 2.53 -0.37
C VAL A 45 -31.73 1.25 -0.55
N ALA A 46 -30.69 1.30 -1.38
CA ALA A 46 -29.74 0.19 -1.53
C ALA A 46 -28.91 0.01 -0.26
N MET A 47 -28.82 -1.22 0.25
CA MET A 47 -27.91 -1.57 1.34
C MET A 47 -26.59 -2.12 0.79
N LEU A 48 -25.50 -1.94 1.55
CA LEU A 48 -24.16 -2.40 1.21
C LEU A 48 -23.81 -3.67 1.99
N ASN A 49 -23.41 -4.71 1.28
CA ASN A 49 -22.91 -5.96 1.87
C ASN A 49 -21.51 -5.74 2.46
N GLN A 50 -21.33 -6.13 3.71
CA GLN A 50 -20.08 -6.02 4.48
C GLN A 50 -19.34 -7.37 4.58
N GLY A 51 -19.79 -8.38 3.83
CA GLY A 51 -19.37 -9.77 3.95
C GLY A 51 -20.21 -10.56 4.95
N ASN A 52 -20.14 -11.89 4.86
CA ASN A 52 -20.83 -12.84 5.75
C ASN A 52 -22.36 -12.58 5.88
N ASP A 53 -23.00 -12.15 4.79
CA ASP A 53 -24.42 -11.80 4.73
C ASP A 53 -24.85 -10.69 5.72
N VAL A 54 -23.92 -9.80 6.07
CA VAL A 54 -24.20 -8.59 6.86
C VAL A 54 -24.39 -7.41 5.93
N TRP A 55 -25.55 -6.78 5.99
CA TRP A 55 -25.94 -5.65 5.16
C TRP A 55 -26.10 -4.39 6.01
N LYS A 56 -25.57 -3.26 5.53
CA LYS A 56 -25.62 -1.99 6.26
C LYS A 56 -26.08 -0.83 5.39
N VAL A 57 -26.77 0.11 6.04
CA VAL A 57 -27.01 1.46 5.51
C VAL A 57 -27.18 2.45 6.66
N THR A 58 -26.69 3.67 6.47
CA THR A 58 -27.07 4.80 7.31
C THR A 58 -28.10 5.65 6.56
N VAL A 59 -29.32 5.77 7.10
CA VAL A 59 -30.45 6.42 6.41
C VAL A 59 -31.38 7.10 7.40
N GLN A 60 -32.05 8.17 6.98
CA GLN A 60 -33.14 8.76 7.72
C GLN A 60 -34.39 7.87 7.66
N LEU A 61 -34.96 7.58 8.83
CA LEU A 61 -36.26 6.92 8.96
C LEU A 61 -37.26 7.87 9.66
N LYS A 62 -38.53 7.85 9.24
CA LYS A 62 -39.62 8.58 9.90
C LYS A 62 -40.14 7.82 11.11
N ALA A 63 -40.55 8.56 12.15
CA ALA A 63 -41.16 7.99 13.35
C ALA A 63 -42.49 7.30 13.04
N ASP A 64 -42.76 6.19 13.73
CA ASP A 64 -44.02 5.43 13.76
C ASP A 64 -44.51 4.87 12.41
N GLU A 65 -43.73 5.03 11.35
CA GLU A 65 -43.99 4.51 10.01
C GLU A 65 -43.29 3.16 9.79
N GLY A 66 -43.82 2.34 8.88
CA GLY A 66 -43.34 0.98 8.62
C GLY A 66 -42.28 0.89 7.52
N PHE A 67 -41.27 0.03 7.70
CA PHE A 67 -40.35 -0.40 6.65
C PHE A 67 -40.04 -1.91 6.71
N LYS A 68 -39.51 -2.45 5.60
CA LYS A 68 -39.03 -3.83 5.46
C LYS A 68 -37.88 -3.92 4.46
N PHE A 69 -37.42 -5.13 4.19
CA PHE A 69 -36.32 -5.38 3.26
C PHE A 69 -36.72 -6.37 2.16
N LEU A 70 -36.31 -6.08 0.93
CA LEU A 70 -36.53 -6.96 -0.23
C LEU A 70 -35.17 -7.40 -0.78
N THR A 71 -35.10 -8.61 -1.32
CA THR A 71 -33.90 -9.14 -1.99
C THR A 71 -33.87 -8.86 -3.49
N ASP A 72 -34.86 -8.14 -4.02
CA ASP A 72 -34.87 -7.59 -5.37
C ASP A 72 -35.74 -6.34 -5.44
N THR A 73 -35.67 -5.58 -6.53
CA THR A 73 -36.57 -4.45 -6.80
C THR A 73 -37.91 -4.93 -7.36
N ASP A 74 -38.53 -5.91 -6.70
CA ASP A 74 -39.83 -6.51 -7.03
C ASP A 74 -40.57 -6.90 -5.74
N PHE A 75 -41.83 -6.49 -5.60
CA PHE A 75 -42.66 -6.88 -4.45
C PHE A 75 -42.98 -8.38 -4.41
N GLY A 76 -42.84 -9.10 -5.51
CA GLY A 76 -42.96 -10.55 -5.56
C GLY A 76 -41.71 -11.30 -5.08
N SER A 77 -40.59 -10.59 -4.87
CA SER A 77 -39.32 -11.22 -4.47
C SER A 77 -39.40 -11.77 -3.05
N PHE A 78 -38.36 -12.54 -2.70
CA PHE A 78 -38.11 -12.91 -1.32
C PHE A 78 -37.87 -11.64 -0.46
N GLN A 79 -38.33 -11.67 0.79
CA GLN A 79 -38.38 -10.50 1.66
C GLN A 79 -37.97 -10.87 3.08
N TYR A 80 -37.44 -9.87 3.77
CA TYR A 80 -37.17 -9.92 5.19
C TYR A 80 -37.97 -8.83 5.91
N ARG A 81 -38.68 -9.24 6.96
CA ARG A 81 -39.74 -8.45 7.58
C ARG A 81 -39.92 -8.76 9.07
N ALA A 82 -40.80 -8.01 9.72
CA ALA A 82 -41.21 -8.32 11.09
C ALA A 82 -42.09 -9.59 11.08
N GLY A 83 -42.17 -10.26 12.24
CA GLY A 83 -42.89 -11.52 12.40
C GLY A 83 -44.41 -11.36 12.44
N ASP A 84 -45.04 -11.81 13.51
CA ASP A 84 -46.51 -11.89 13.60
C ASP A 84 -47.20 -10.54 13.85
N SER A 85 -46.44 -9.51 14.22
CA SER A 85 -46.92 -8.13 14.35
C SER A 85 -45.84 -7.15 13.92
N ASP A 86 -46.23 -5.89 13.70
CA ASP A 86 -45.25 -4.80 13.57
C ASP A 86 -44.35 -4.74 14.82
N VAL A 87 -43.09 -4.37 14.62
CA VAL A 87 -42.09 -4.27 15.70
C VAL A 87 -41.55 -2.86 15.78
N MET A 88 -41.73 -2.22 16.94
CA MET A 88 -41.03 -0.98 17.29
C MET A 88 -39.61 -1.34 17.73
N LEU A 89 -38.62 -0.98 16.93
CA LEU A 89 -37.22 -1.27 17.22
C LEU A 89 -36.70 -0.36 18.33
N SER A 90 -35.85 -0.91 19.20
CA SER A 90 -35.15 -0.16 20.23
C SER A 90 -33.71 0.09 19.80
N ASP A 91 -33.19 1.26 20.17
CA ASP A 91 -31.83 1.69 19.82
C ASP A 91 -30.77 0.65 20.26
N GLY A 92 -29.98 0.16 19.30
CA GLY A 92 -28.92 -0.81 19.51
C GLY A 92 -29.37 -2.22 19.91
N VAL A 93 -30.67 -2.51 19.94
CA VAL A 93 -31.22 -3.82 20.33
C VAL A 93 -31.60 -4.61 19.09
N ALA A 94 -31.02 -5.81 18.95
CA ALA A 94 -31.34 -6.72 17.87
C ALA A 94 -32.80 -7.23 17.99
N ALA A 95 -33.53 -7.20 16.88
CA ALA A 95 -34.83 -7.84 16.71
C ALA A 95 -34.73 -8.97 15.68
N THR A 96 -35.66 -9.93 15.77
CA THR A 96 -35.72 -11.06 14.83
C THR A 96 -36.17 -10.60 13.45
N LEU A 97 -35.44 -11.04 12.43
CA LEU A 97 -35.71 -10.82 11.03
C LEU A 97 -36.34 -12.09 10.44
N TYR A 98 -37.61 -12.02 10.05
CA TYR A 98 -38.32 -13.16 9.49
C TYR A 98 -38.25 -13.13 7.98
N ASP A 99 -37.92 -14.26 7.37
CA ASP A 99 -38.04 -14.41 5.94
C ASP A 99 -39.47 -14.72 5.50
N SER A 100 -39.83 -14.27 4.29
CA SER A 100 -41.16 -14.44 3.73
C SER A 100 -41.52 -15.89 3.37
N GLY A 101 -40.55 -16.79 3.34
CA GLY A 101 -40.77 -18.23 3.12
C GLY A 101 -41.23 -18.95 4.40
N GLU A 102 -40.72 -18.53 5.56
CA GLU A 102 -41.05 -19.08 6.88
C GLU A 102 -42.26 -18.40 7.53
N ASN A 103 -42.43 -17.10 7.34
CA ASN A 103 -43.57 -16.35 7.88
C ASN A 103 -44.33 -15.63 6.76
N ALA A 104 -45.63 -15.88 6.63
CA ALA A 104 -46.49 -15.31 5.59
C ALA A 104 -47.01 -13.88 5.89
N ASN A 105 -46.90 -13.41 7.13
CA ASN A 105 -47.43 -12.12 7.56
C ASN A 105 -46.57 -10.95 7.06
N ASP A 106 -47.19 -9.94 6.45
CA ASP A 106 -46.47 -8.78 5.92
C ASP A 106 -46.37 -7.63 6.94
N ASN A 107 -45.83 -7.90 8.13
CA ASN A 107 -45.63 -6.90 9.16
C ASN A 107 -44.31 -6.14 8.98
N LYS A 108 -44.20 -4.96 9.59
CA LYS A 108 -43.12 -3.99 9.36
C LYS A 108 -42.34 -3.66 10.62
N PHE A 109 -41.09 -3.25 10.42
CA PHE A 109 -40.31 -2.60 11.47
C PHE A 109 -40.64 -1.11 11.52
N LYS A 110 -40.53 -0.52 12.71
CA LYS A 110 -40.79 0.90 12.98
C LYS A 110 -39.72 1.44 13.92
N VAL A 111 -39.51 2.74 13.88
CA VAL A 111 -38.70 3.49 14.85
C VAL A 111 -39.58 4.52 15.56
N SER A 112 -39.30 4.82 16.83
CA SER A 112 -40.16 5.70 17.64
C SER A 112 -39.87 7.20 17.46
N GLU A 113 -38.75 7.54 16.81
CA GLU A 113 -38.40 8.92 16.50
C GLU A 113 -37.88 9.03 15.06
N ALA A 114 -38.01 10.20 14.46
CA ALA A 114 -37.47 10.48 13.15
C ALA A 114 -36.00 10.89 13.30
N ALA A 115 -35.09 10.08 12.77
CA ALA A 115 -33.64 10.29 12.88
C ALA A 115 -32.89 9.55 11.77
N ASN A 116 -31.61 9.85 11.62
CA ASN A 116 -30.69 8.98 10.87
C ASN A 116 -30.33 7.76 11.73
N TYR A 117 -30.44 6.58 11.15
CA TYR A 117 -30.12 5.32 11.80
C TYR A 117 -29.10 4.53 10.99
N ASP A 118 -28.13 3.95 11.69
CA ASP A 118 -27.34 2.84 11.20
C ASP A 118 -28.19 1.57 11.29
N VAL A 119 -28.65 1.09 10.14
CA VAL A 119 -29.45 -0.13 10.02
C VAL A 119 -28.53 -1.27 9.63
N VAL A 120 -28.51 -2.33 10.44
CA VAL A 120 -27.72 -3.54 10.20
C VAL A 120 -28.65 -4.74 10.10
N CYS A 121 -28.62 -5.43 8.97
CA CYS A 121 -29.29 -6.72 8.78
C CYS A 121 -28.23 -7.82 8.71
N ASP A 122 -28.30 -8.78 9.63
CA ASP A 122 -27.49 -9.98 9.60
C ASP A 122 -28.40 -11.14 9.17
N LEU A 123 -28.29 -11.54 7.90
CA LEU A 123 -29.18 -12.56 7.34
C LEU A 123 -28.81 -13.97 7.81
N THR A 124 -27.55 -14.19 8.22
CA THR A 124 -27.08 -15.44 8.80
C THR A 124 -27.70 -15.66 10.17
N ASN A 125 -27.63 -14.64 11.03
CA ASN A 125 -28.19 -14.69 12.38
C ASN A 125 -29.68 -14.33 12.42
N LYS A 126 -30.27 -13.94 11.28
CA LYS A 126 -31.66 -13.49 11.14
C LYS A 126 -31.99 -12.38 12.14
N THR A 127 -31.15 -11.34 12.19
CA THR A 127 -31.39 -10.17 13.03
C THR A 127 -31.38 -8.87 12.25
N VAL A 128 -32.12 -7.89 12.78
CA VAL A 128 -32.02 -6.48 12.40
C VAL A 128 -31.76 -5.65 13.64
N THR A 129 -30.81 -4.72 13.54
CA THR A 129 -30.53 -3.72 14.58
C THR A 129 -30.61 -2.34 13.94
N VAL A 130 -31.19 -1.38 14.66
CA VAL A 130 -31.10 0.04 14.34
C VAL A 130 -30.40 0.76 15.47
N THR A 131 -29.37 1.52 15.16
CA THR A 131 -28.67 2.38 16.11
C THR A 131 -28.79 3.81 15.63
N LYS A 132 -29.19 4.73 16.50
CA LYS A 132 -29.27 6.15 16.16
C LYS A 132 -27.87 6.63 15.80
N SER A 133 -27.72 7.13 14.58
CA SER A 133 -26.43 7.61 14.10
C SER A 133 -25.97 8.84 14.90
N ALA A 134 -24.66 9.02 15.06
CA ALA A 134 -24.11 10.25 15.63
C ALA A 134 -24.40 11.47 14.75
N TYR A 135 -24.51 11.26 13.43
CA TYR A 135 -24.77 12.33 12.47
C TYR A 135 -26.28 12.55 12.30
N GLN A 136 -26.77 13.73 12.72
CA GLN A 136 -28.20 14.09 12.67
C GLN A 136 -28.48 15.45 12.00
N GLU A 137 -27.46 16.12 11.46
CA GLU A 137 -27.58 17.48 10.94
C GLU A 137 -28.46 17.54 9.68
N HIS A 138 -28.31 16.56 8.79
CA HIS A 138 -29.09 16.44 7.55
C HIS A 138 -29.65 15.03 7.37
N ALA A 139 -30.79 14.93 6.68
CA ALA A 139 -31.43 13.68 6.32
C ALA A 139 -30.56 12.84 5.37
N LEU A 140 -30.16 11.65 5.78
CA LEU A 140 -29.39 10.72 4.94
C LEU A 140 -30.31 9.85 4.10
N ARG A 141 -29.91 9.59 2.84
CA ARG A 141 -30.76 8.89 1.86
C ARG A 141 -30.10 7.70 1.18
N TYR A 142 -28.80 7.78 0.89
CA TYR A 142 -28.13 6.84 0.01
C TYR A 142 -26.92 6.25 0.72
N ALA A 143 -26.77 4.93 0.77
CA ALA A 143 -25.57 4.31 1.35
C ALA A 143 -24.29 4.59 0.54
N ALA A 144 -24.46 4.74 -0.77
CA ALA A 144 -23.45 5.05 -1.76
C ALA A 144 -24.12 5.62 -3.00
N LEU A 145 -23.32 6.12 -3.94
CA LEU A 145 -23.74 6.48 -5.30
C LEU A 145 -22.93 5.67 -6.31
N TRP A 146 -23.43 5.52 -7.54
CA TRP A 146 -22.72 4.75 -8.57
C TRP A 146 -22.56 5.53 -9.87
N MET A 147 -21.33 5.74 -10.30
CA MET A 147 -21.04 6.30 -11.62
C MET A 147 -21.32 5.28 -12.72
N VAL A 148 -22.19 5.65 -13.65
CA VAL A 148 -22.65 4.82 -14.76
C VAL A 148 -22.57 5.62 -16.05
N GLY A 149 -21.89 5.07 -17.05
CA GLY A 149 -21.82 5.63 -18.41
C GLY A 149 -20.61 5.15 -19.19
N GLY A 150 -20.53 5.54 -20.47
CA GLY A 150 -19.47 5.10 -21.38
C GLY A 150 -18.03 5.47 -20.95
N ALA A 151 -17.86 6.46 -20.07
CA ALA A 151 -16.57 6.79 -19.48
C ALA A 151 -16.11 5.82 -18.37
N THR A 152 -17.03 5.07 -17.77
CA THR A 152 -16.74 4.24 -16.59
C THR A 152 -16.41 2.80 -16.99
N PRO A 153 -15.64 2.04 -16.18
CA PRO A 153 -15.34 0.64 -16.44
C PRO A 153 -16.59 -0.25 -16.62
N GLY A 154 -17.67 0.03 -15.90
CA GLY A 154 -18.95 -0.69 -16.01
C GLY A 154 -19.84 -0.26 -17.17
N GLY A 155 -19.45 0.78 -17.92
CA GLY A 155 -20.26 1.32 -19.01
C GLY A 155 -21.66 1.76 -18.51
N TRP A 156 -22.68 1.47 -19.32
CA TRP A 156 -24.09 1.73 -19.00
C TRP A 156 -24.75 0.63 -18.15
N SER A 157 -23.99 -0.26 -17.52
CA SER A 157 -24.52 -1.23 -16.55
C SER A 157 -24.57 -0.58 -15.16
N ILE A 158 -25.77 -0.45 -14.59
CA ILE A 158 -25.96 0.12 -13.24
C ILE A 158 -25.36 -0.78 -12.16
N GLY A 159 -25.51 -2.11 -12.31
CA GLY A 159 -24.99 -3.09 -11.36
C GLY A 159 -23.45 -3.10 -11.29
N ASP A 160 -22.80 -2.76 -12.40
CA ASP A 160 -21.34 -2.67 -12.53
C ASP A 160 -20.83 -1.22 -12.39
N GLY A 161 -21.68 -0.28 -11.97
CA GLY A 161 -21.31 1.11 -11.77
C GLY A 161 -20.19 1.28 -10.75
N VAL A 162 -19.33 2.28 -10.95
CA VAL A 162 -18.26 2.58 -9.98
C VAL A 162 -18.87 3.19 -8.73
N GLN A 163 -18.71 2.51 -7.60
CA GLN A 163 -19.25 2.96 -6.32
C GLN A 163 -18.46 4.14 -5.73
N LEU A 164 -19.17 5.19 -5.33
CA LEU A 164 -18.67 6.30 -4.53
C LEU A 164 -19.11 6.08 -3.08
N ASN A 165 -18.13 6.02 -2.18
CA ASN A 165 -18.36 5.73 -0.77
C ASN A 165 -18.57 7.03 0.01
N GLN A 166 -19.47 7.00 0.99
CA GLN A 166 -19.64 8.11 1.94
C GLN A 166 -18.35 8.39 2.71
N HIS A 167 -18.11 9.67 3.01
CA HIS A 167 -17.08 10.07 3.96
C HIS A 167 -17.55 9.84 5.40
N GLU A 168 -16.66 9.35 6.26
CA GLU A 168 -16.98 9.09 7.68
C GLU A 168 -17.33 10.38 8.44
N ASP A 169 -16.59 11.47 8.17
CA ASP A 169 -16.78 12.76 8.84
C ASP A 169 -17.95 13.58 8.26
N ASN A 170 -18.36 13.30 7.02
CA ASN A 170 -19.48 13.97 6.35
C ASN A 170 -20.21 13.02 5.39
N PRO A 171 -21.26 12.32 5.84
CA PRO A 171 -21.98 11.31 5.05
C PRO A 171 -22.83 11.89 3.89
N LEU A 172 -22.80 13.20 3.66
CA LEU A 172 -23.35 13.85 2.46
C LEU A 172 -22.30 13.98 1.34
N VAL A 173 -21.03 13.71 1.63
CA VAL A 173 -19.94 13.69 0.66
C VAL A 173 -19.62 12.25 0.30
N TYR A 174 -19.51 11.98 -1.00
CA TYR A 174 -19.20 10.67 -1.54
C TYR A 174 -18.02 10.78 -2.49
N SER A 175 -17.08 9.83 -2.44
CA SER A 175 -15.93 9.86 -3.33
C SER A 175 -15.48 8.49 -3.82
N ALA A 176 -14.78 8.51 -4.94
CA ALA A 176 -14.02 7.39 -5.48
C ALA A 176 -12.81 7.91 -6.26
N THR A 177 -11.71 7.16 -6.21
CA THR A 177 -10.59 7.31 -7.14
C THR A 177 -10.72 6.20 -8.18
N THR A 178 -10.87 6.55 -9.46
CA THR A 178 -11.16 5.56 -10.51
C THR A 178 -10.63 5.96 -11.87
N TRP A 179 -10.32 4.97 -12.70
CA TRP A 179 -9.96 5.20 -14.09
C TRP A 179 -11.19 5.53 -14.93
N LEU A 180 -11.15 6.65 -15.65
CA LEU A 180 -12.17 7.04 -16.61
C LEU A 180 -11.56 7.17 -18.00
N THR A 181 -12.34 6.76 -18.99
CA THR A 181 -12.03 6.93 -20.41
C THR A 181 -12.85 8.06 -21.01
N THR A 182 -12.60 8.42 -22.27
CA THR A 182 -13.43 9.40 -22.97
C THR A 182 -14.88 8.90 -23.07
N GLY A 183 -15.84 9.70 -22.64
CA GLY A 183 -17.25 9.34 -22.71
C GLY A 183 -18.10 10.07 -21.68
N GLU A 184 -19.37 9.70 -21.65
CA GLU A 184 -20.36 10.33 -20.77
C GLU A 184 -20.61 9.49 -19.52
N PHE A 185 -21.03 10.13 -18.42
CA PHE A 185 -21.55 9.43 -17.23
C PHE A 185 -22.59 10.25 -16.44
N LYS A 186 -23.33 9.56 -15.57
CA LYS A 186 -24.21 10.10 -14.52
C LYS A 186 -24.14 9.24 -13.26
N LEU A 187 -24.87 9.60 -12.20
CA LEU A 187 -24.79 8.91 -10.91
C LEU A 187 -26.13 8.26 -10.54
N ALA A 188 -26.12 6.93 -10.40
CA ALA A 188 -27.24 6.18 -9.86
C ALA A 188 -27.33 6.34 -8.33
N THR A 189 -28.55 6.30 -7.80
CA THR A 189 -28.85 6.33 -6.37
C THR A 189 -29.12 4.94 -5.79
N ASN A 190 -29.34 3.95 -6.65
CA ASN A 190 -29.55 2.56 -6.30
C ASN A 190 -28.98 1.64 -7.40
N LYS A 191 -27.91 0.88 -7.07
CA LYS A 191 -27.27 -0.06 -8.01
C LYS A 191 -28.12 -1.27 -8.42
N TYR A 192 -29.21 -1.54 -7.70
CA TYR A 192 -30.10 -2.67 -7.96
C TYR A 192 -31.32 -2.29 -8.80
N ALA A 193 -31.61 -0.99 -8.94
CA ALA A 193 -32.73 -0.49 -9.72
C ALA A 193 -32.35 -0.26 -11.19
N ASP A 194 -33.37 -0.10 -12.04
CA ASP A 194 -33.20 0.25 -13.44
C ASP A 194 -33.03 1.77 -13.66
N PHE A 195 -32.99 2.21 -14.92
CA PHE A 195 -32.87 3.62 -15.30
C PHE A 195 -34.13 4.47 -15.00
N GLY A 196 -35.21 3.86 -14.49
CA GLY A 196 -36.41 4.57 -14.03
C GLY A 196 -36.24 5.18 -12.64
N GLN A 197 -35.08 5.05 -12.00
CA GLN A 197 -34.74 5.74 -10.75
C GLN A 197 -34.40 7.22 -10.99
N SER A 198 -34.56 8.04 -9.95
CA SER A 198 -33.98 9.37 -9.91
C SER A 198 -32.46 9.28 -9.82
N MET A 199 -31.76 9.84 -10.80
CA MET A 199 -30.29 9.86 -10.86
C MET A 199 -29.79 11.29 -10.68
N PHE A 200 -28.56 11.45 -10.16
CA PHE A 200 -27.90 12.75 -10.24
C PHE A 200 -27.33 12.94 -11.63
N GLN A 201 -27.62 14.10 -12.19
CA GLN A 201 -27.36 14.51 -13.56
C GLN A 201 -26.64 15.85 -13.56
N ARG A 202 -25.91 16.15 -14.62
CA ARG A 202 -25.18 17.42 -14.73
C ARG A 202 -26.19 18.57 -14.81
N ASP A 203 -25.97 19.63 -14.03
CA ASP A 203 -26.71 20.87 -14.25
C ASP A 203 -26.38 21.44 -15.65
N ALA A 204 -27.40 21.95 -16.35
CA ALA A 204 -27.22 22.43 -17.72
C ALA A 204 -26.42 23.74 -17.80
N ALA A 205 -26.46 24.55 -16.75
CA ALA A 205 -25.82 25.85 -16.67
C ALA A 205 -24.42 25.79 -16.01
N ASP A 206 -24.16 24.80 -15.16
CA ASP A 206 -22.90 24.67 -14.42
C ASP A 206 -22.43 23.22 -14.32
N ALA A 207 -21.32 22.88 -14.99
CA ALA A 207 -20.78 21.52 -15.00
C ALA A 207 -20.27 21.04 -13.63
N THR A 208 -20.05 21.95 -12.67
CA THR A 208 -19.66 21.64 -11.28
C THR A 208 -20.86 21.37 -10.38
N LYS A 209 -22.08 21.51 -10.91
CA LYS A 209 -23.34 21.30 -10.19
C LYS A 209 -24.07 20.08 -10.71
N MET A 210 -24.90 19.52 -9.84
CA MET A 210 -25.77 18.41 -10.15
C MET A 210 -27.23 18.71 -9.83
N VAL A 211 -28.12 18.00 -10.51
CA VAL A 211 -29.56 18.00 -10.25
C VAL A 211 -30.04 16.56 -10.11
N LEU A 212 -31.04 16.33 -9.25
CA LEU A 212 -31.65 15.02 -9.09
C LEU A 212 -32.86 14.90 -10.05
N GLY A 213 -32.81 13.95 -10.98
CA GLY A 213 -33.81 13.82 -12.04
C GLY A 213 -33.77 14.96 -13.05
N GLY A 214 -34.87 15.17 -13.78
CA GLY A 214 -34.96 16.17 -14.86
C GLY A 214 -34.37 15.70 -16.19
N ASP A 215 -33.95 16.66 -17.02
CA ASP A 215 -33.36 16.38 -18.34
C ASP A 215 -32.10 15.49 -18.22
N ASP A 216 -31.90 14.60 -19.20
CA ASP A 216 -30.85 13.56 -19.20
C ASP A 216 -29.43 14.10 -19.52
N ASN A 217 -29.02 15.14 -18.80
CA ASN A 217 -27.72 15.80 -18.90
C ASN A 217 -26.63 14.97 -18.21
N LYS A 218 -25.52 14.76 -18.91
CA LYS A 218 -24.42 13.90 -18.46
C LYS A 218 -23.14 14.70 -18.31
N TRP A 219 -22.24 14.28 -17.44
CA TRP A 219 -20.85 14.74 -17.49
C TRP A 219 -20.14 14.04 -18.65
N ASN A 220 -19.14 14.70 -19.22
CA ASN A 220 -18.33 14.15 -20.30
C ASN A 220 -16.85 14.24 -19.93
N ILE A 221 -16.18 13.09 -19.88
CA ILE A 221 -14.74 12.97 -19.73
C ILE A 221 -14.09 13.10 -21.11
N THR A 222 -13.14 14.02 -21.24
CA THR A 222 -12.49 14.32 -22.52
C THR A 222 -11.10 13.70 -22.66
N GLU A 223 -10.49 13.30 -21.55
CA GLU A 223 -9.14 12.73 -21.53
C GLU A 223 -9.14 11.52 -20.59
N PRO A 224 -8.65 10.35 -21.04
CA PRO A 224 -8.50 9.22 -20.15
C PRO A 224 -7.49 9.52 -19.05
N ALA A 225 -7.87 9.28 -17.80
CA ALA A 225 -7.00 9.44 -16.64
C ALA A 225 -7.61 8.72 -15.43
N THR A 226 -6.81 8.53 -14.38
CA THR A 226 -7.36 8.29 -13.04
C THR A 226 -7.90 9.59 -12.49
N TYR A 227 -9.15 9.59 -12.03
CA TYR A 227 -9.83 10.74 -11.46
C TYR A 227 -10.19 10.49 -10.00
N ASP A 228 -9.93 11.50 -9.17
CA ASP A 228 -10.62 11.71 -7.91
C ASP A 228 -11.97 12.37 -8.21
N VAL A 229 -13.02 11.60 -7.96
CA VAL A 229 -14.41 12.06 -8.07
C VAL A 229 -14.95 12.27 -6.66
N GLU A 230 -15.44 13.47 -6.39
CA GLU A 230 -16.09 13.81 -5.13
C GLU A 230 -17.42 14.50 -5.45
N VAL A 231 -18.48 14.09 -4.76
CA VAL A 231 -19.81 14.70 -4.88
C VAL A 231 -20.34 15.03 -3.50
N ASN A 232 -21.04 16.16 -3.39
CA ASN A 232 -21.69 16.59 -2.17
C ASN A 232 -23.18 16.79 -2.45
N VAL A 233 -24.02 15.91 -1.89
CA VAL A 233 -25.46 15.90 -2.15
C VAL A 233 -26.23 17.00 -1.42
N ALA A 234 -25.63 17.67 -0.43
CA ALA A 234 -26.22 18.85 0.21
C ALA A 234 -26.01 20.10 -0.63
N ASP A 235 -24.78 20.30 -1.12
CA ASP A 235 -24.41 21.47 -1.93
C ASP A 235 -24.72 21.31 -3.42
N MET A 236 -25.13 20.09 -3.80
CA MET A 236 -25.38 19.66 -5.17
C MET A 236 -24.18 19.94 -6.07
N THR A 237 -22.98 19.59 -5.61
CA THR A 237 -21.72 19.79 -6.33
C THR A 237 -21.05 18.48 -6.70
N ILE A 238 -20.20 18.56 -7.72
CA ILE A 238 -19.28 17.51 -8.14
C ILE A 238 -17.91 18.12 -8.47
N SER A 239 -16.85 17.44 -8.07
CA SER A 239 -15.46 17.71 -8.42
C SER A 239 -14.89 16.53 -9.18
N LEU A 240 -14.22 16.80 -10.30
CA LEU A 240 -13.50 15.84 -11.11
C LEU A 240 -12.07 16.32 -11.27
N LYS A 241 -11.13 15.68 -10.57
CA LYS A 241 -9.70 16.04 -10.61
C LYS A 241 -8.90 14.85 -11.07
N LYS A 242 -7.94 15.05 -11.97
CA LYS A 242 -6.99 13.99 -12.30
C LYS A 242 -6.17 13.69 -11.05
N HIS A 243 -6.18 12.44 -10.61
CA HIS A 243 -5.56 11.99 -9.37
C HIS A 243 -4.03 12.20 -9.41
N TYR A 244 -3.43 11.91 -10.56
CA TYR A 244 -1.98 12.02 -10.77
C TYR A 244 -1.52 13.33 -11.42
N ASP A 245 -2.34 14.38 -11.39
CA ASP A 245 -1.92 15.68 -11.92
C ASP A 245 -0.80 16.28 -11.06
N GLY A 246 0.35 16.55 -11.68
CA GLY A 246 1.55 16.99 -10.98
C GLY A 246 2.17 15.93 -10.05
N PHE A 247 1.77 14.66 -10.16
CA PHE A 247 2.33 13.56 -9.37
C PHE A 247 3.85 13.46 -9.58
N LYS A 248 4.56 13.23 -8.48
CA LYS A 248 5.99 12.95 -8.47
C LYS A 248 6.20 11.66 -7.70
N ALA A 249 6.85 10.69 -8.34
CA ALA A 249 7.25 9.46 -7.68
C ALA A 249 8.18 9.81 -6.51
N ASP A 250 7.81 9.42 -5.30
CA ASP A 250 8.62 9.49 -4.07
C ASP A 250 9.20 8.13 -3.68
N CYS A 251 8.81 7.08 -4.41
CA CYS A 251 9.35 5.74 -4.35
C CYS A 251 9.39 5.10 -5.74
N MET A 252 10.18 4.04 -5.86
CA MET A 252 10.16 3.15 -7.02
C MET A 252 10.45 1.74 -6.55
N LEU A 253 9.45 0.88 -6.58
CA LEU A 253 9.50 -0.49 -6.07
C LEU A 253 9.49 -1.47 -7.24
N ILE A 254 10.41 -2.43 -7.25
CA ILE A 254 10.44 -3.51 -8.25
C ILE A 254 9.65 -4.70 -7.68
N LEU A 255 8.64 -5.12 -8.44
CA LEU A 255 7.81 -6.29 -8.13
C LEU A 255 7.68 -7.18 -9.37
N GLY A 256 7.62 -8.48 -9.14
CA GLY A 256 7.33 -9.49 -10.15
C GLY A 256 8.10 -10.78 -9.96
N ASP A 257 7.74 -11.78 -10.75
CA ASP A 257 8.31 -13.14 -10.65
C ASP A 257 9.81 -13.19 -10.93
N ALA A 258 10.38 -12.13 -11.52
CA ALA A 258 11.81 -12.00 -11.78
C ALA A 258 12.64 -11.68 -10.52
N VAL A 259 12.05 -11.04 -9.51
CA VAL A 259 12.76 -10.67 -8.27
C VAL A 259 12.39 -11.63 -7.14
N LYS A 260 13.28 -11.78 -6.15
CA LYS A 260 13.12 -12.76 -5.08
C LYS A 260 11.85 -12.60 -4.25
N SER A 261 11.40 -11.36 -4.06
CA SER A 261 10.18 -11.01 -3.33
C SER A 261 8.90 -11.28 -4.12
N GLY A 262 8.99 -11.56 -5.43
CA GLY A 262 7.82 -11.78 -6.26
C GLY A 262 6.90 -10.55 -6.27
N TRP A 263 5.62 -10.79 -6.08
CA TRP A 263 4.57 -9.77 -5.95
C TRP A 263 4.32 -9.35 -4.48
N ASP A 264 5.22 -9.62 -3.55
CA ASP A 264 5.12 -9.11 -2.17
C ASP A 264 5.63 -7.66 -2.09
N MET A 265 4.71 -6.70 -1.98
CA MET A 265 5.07 -5.29 -1.81
C MET A 265 5.82 -5.02 -0.51
N SER A 266 5.45 -5.71 0.57
CA SER A 266 5.99 -5.51 1.92
C SER A 266 7.51 -5.64 1.91
N ASN A 267 8.03 -6.61 1.17
CA ASN A 267 9.46 -6.89 1.04
C ASN A 267 10.00 -6.66 -0.38
N SER A 268 9.31 -5.84 -1.18
CA SER A 268 9.72 -5.49 -2.54
C SER A 268 11.10 -4.81 -2.60
N VAL A 269 11.72 -4.79 -3.78
CA VAL A 269 13.01 -4.13 -3.95
C VAL A 269 12.80 -2.64 -4.19
N ALA A 270 13.17 -1.82 -3.21
CA ALA A 270 13.10 -0.37 -3.35
C ALA A 270 14.37 0.18 -4.04
N MET A 271 14.18 0.88 -5.15
CA MET A 271 15.25 1.55 -5.89
C MET A 271 15.67 2.84 -5.18
N LEU A 272 16.88 3.33 -5.48
CA LEU A 272 17.39 4.61 -5.01
C LEU A 272 17.30 5.66 -6.11
N GLU A 273 16.75 6.82 -5.77
CA GLU A 273 16.79 8.00 -6.63
C GLU A 273 18.19 8.63 -6.56
N GLY A 274 18.82 8.83 -7.72
CA GLY A 274 20.07 9.56 -7.84
C GLY A 274 19.80 11.02 -8.17
N GLU A 275 19.71 11.31 -9.47
CA GLU A 275 19.18 12.58 -9.96
C GLU A 275 17.65 12.56 -9.92
N PRO A 276 16.96 13.71 -9.75
CA PRO A 276 15.50 13.76 -9.73
C PRO A 276 14.86 13.08 -10.94
N GLY A 277 14.01 12.07 -10.69
CA GLY A 277 13.35 11.25 -11.71
C GLY A 277 14.20 10.12 -12.28
N VAL A 278 15.42 9.89 -11.79
CA VAL A 278 16.31 8.80 -12.22
C VAL A 278 16.54 7.83 -11.08
N TRP A 279 15.98 6.64 -11.21
CA TRP A 279 15.98 5.60 -10.20
C TRP A 279 16.91 4.46 -10.60
N THR A 280 17.73 3.99 -9.66
CA THR A 280 18.71 2.93 -9.90
C THR A 280 18.63 1.83 -8.85
N ALA A 281 18.91 0.60 -9.27
CA ALA A 281 19.01 -0.55 -8.40
C ALA A 281 19.96 -1.60 -8.98
N THR A 282 20.77 -2.23 -8.14
CA THR A 282 21.50 -3.45 -8.52
C THR A 282 20.84 -4.64 -7.85
N VAL A 283 20.24 -5.53 -8.64
CA VAL A 283 19.39 -6.63 -8.13
C VAL A 283 19.51 -7.85 -9.04
N TYR A 284 19.22 -9.04 -8.51
CA TYR A 284 19.07 -10.26 -9.29
C TYR A 284 17.72 -10.30 -10.03
N LEU A 285 17.76 -10.65 -11.31
CA LEU A 285 16.59 -10.96 -12.13
C LEU A 285 16.65 -12.40 -12.63
N ALA A 286 15.57 -13.15 -12.46
CA ALA A 286 15.41 -14.47 -13.08
C ALA A 286 15.12 -14.35 -14.59
N ALA A 287 15.63 -15.29 -15.37
CA ALA A 287 15.43 -15.35 -16.82
C ALA A 287 13.95 -15.59 -17.16
N ASP A 288 13.46 -14.90 -18.19
CA ASP A 288 12.12 -15.06 -18.77
C ASP A 288 10.97 -14.91 -17.77
N GLN A 289 11.20 -14.20 -16.67
CA GLN A 289 10.20 -13.83 -15.68
C GLN A 289 9.89 -12.34 -15.76
N GLY A 290 8.63 -11.98 -15.51
CA GLY A 290 8.14 -10.61 -15.64
C GLY A 290 8.31 -9.78 -14.38
N PHE A 291 8.63 -8.48 -14.52
CA PHE A 291 8.59 -7.49 -13.45
C PHE A 291 8.07 -6.12 -13.95
N LYS A 292 7.63 -5.29 -13.00
CA LYS A 292 7.17 -3.90 -13.19
C LYS A 292 7.66 -3.03 -12.04
N PHE A 293 7.35 -1.74 -12.12
CA PHE A 293 7.65 -0.79 -11.07
C PHE A 293 6.39 -0.15 -10.51
N TYR A 294 6.39 0.07 -9.21
CA TYR A 294 5.34 0.79 -8.50
C TYR A 294 5.93 2.07 -7.91
N ALA A 295 5.29 3.20 -8.21
CA ALA A 295 5.67 4.51 -7.73
C ALA A 295 4.84 4.96 -6.51
N GLU A 296 4.01 4.05 -5.98
CA GLU A 296 3.22 4.24 -4.78
C GLU A 296 3.18 2.94 -3.97
N ASN A 297 2.91 3.06 -2.67
CA ASN A 297 2.67 1.92 -1.78
C ASN A 297 1.22 1.41 -1.90
N ASP A 298 0.75 1.18 -3.12
CA ASP A 298 -0.52 0.50 -3.43
C ASP A 298 -0.30 -0.47 -4.60
N ILE A 299 -0.34 -1.77 -4.31
CA ILE A 299 -0.03 -2.83 -5.28
C ILE A 299 -1.16 -3.04 -6.29
N PHE A 300 -2.39 -2.68 -5.94
CA PHE A 300 -3.57 -2.98 -6.76
C PHE A 300 -3.99 -1.77 -7.58
N ASN A 301 -3.96 -0.58 -6.99
CA ASN A 301 -4.44 0.64 -7.64
C ASN A 301 -3.36 1.72 -7.81
N GLY A 302 -2.16 1.50 -7.26
CA GLY A 302 -1.11 2.51 -7.30
C GLY A 302 -0.54 2.76 -8.70
N PHE A 303 0.11 3.92 -8.82
CA PHE A 303 0.78 4.37 -10.03
C PHE A 303 1.92 3.42 -10.38
N GLN A 304 1.91 2.90 -11.60
CA GLN A 304 2.88 1.91 -12.06
C GLN A 304 3.67 2.43 -13.24
N TYR A 305 4.90 1.94 -13.38
CA TYR A 305 5.64 2.01 -14.64
C TYR A 305 5.86 0.61 -15.21
N ARG A 306 5.64 0.47 -16.51
CA ARG A 306 5.59 -0.80 -17.23
C ARG A 306 6.03 -0.68 -18.69
N ALA A 307 6.06 -1.81 -19.38
CA ALA A 307 6.34 -1.84 -20.80
C ALA A 307 5.25 -1.11 -21.61
N ALA A 308 5.63 -0.51 -22.73
CA ALA A 308 4.72 0.30 -23.54
C ALA A 308 3.71 -0.49 -24.39
N GLY A 309 3.98 -1.77 -24.64
CA GLY A 309 3.17 -2.63 -25.49
C GLY A 309 2.06 -3.40 -24.76
N GLU A 310 1.33 -4.21 -25.53
CA GLU A 310 0.33 -5.16 -25.02
C GLU A 310 0.98 -6.42 -24.43
N GLU A 311 2.20 -6.74 -24.88
CA GLU A 311 2.96 -7.92 -24.47
C GLU A 311 4.17 -7.56 -23.60
N ASN A 312 4.73 -8.56 -22.93
CA ASN A 312 5.98 -8.40 -22.19
C ASN A 312 7.14 -8.04 -23.13
N VAL A 313 8.08 -7.25 -22.62
CA VAL A 313 9.27 -6.82 -23.36
C VAL A 313 10.52 -7.42 -22.76
N THR A 314 11.24 -8.22 -23.55
CA THR A 314 12.59 -8.67 -23.18
C THR A 314 13.59 -7.54 -23.39
N LEU A 315 14.22 -7.10 -22.31
CA LEU A 315 15.19 -6.02 -22.32
C LEU A 315 16.52 -6.51 -22.90
N ALA A 316 17.06 -5.75 -23.86
CA ALA A 316 18.40 -5.96 -24.38
C ALA A 316 19.43 -5.21 -23.52
N GLU A 317 20.57 -5.86 -23.28
CA GLU A 317 21.62 -5.30 -22.41
C GLU A 317 22.13 -3.95 -22.91
N GLY A 318 22.09 -2.95 -22.03
CA GLY A 318 22.53 -1.57 -22.28
C GLY A 318 21.62 -0.75 -23.19
N ALA A 319 20.58 -1.35 -23.78
CA ALA A 319 19.68 -0.65 -24.70
C ALA A 319 18.53 0.03 -23.94
N ALA A 320 18.30 1.30 -24.24
CA ALA A 320 17.16 2.04 -23.72
C ALA A 320 15.86 1.49 -24.33
N THR A 321 14.90 1.18 -23.47
CA THR A 321 13.57 0.67 -23.84
C THR A 321 12.50 1.59 -23.26
N SER A 322 11.37 1.75 -23.94
CA SER A 322 10.27 2.60 -23.47
C SER A 322 9.69 2.11 -22.14
N LEU A 323 9.60 3.05 -21.20
CA LEU A 323 8.98 2.90 -19.88
C LEU A 323 7.80 3.88 -19.82
N VAL A 324 6.60 3.38 -19.60
CA VAL A 324 5.39 4.21 -19.58
C VAL A 324 4.63 4.02 -18.28
N SER A 325 3.94 5.07 -17.85
CA SER A 325 3.09 5.00 -16.67
C SER A 325 1.79 4.24 -16.93
N SER A 326 1.12 3.86 -15.85
CA SER A 326 -0.20 3.26 -15.89
C SER A 326 -1.29 4.17 -16.47
N GLU A 327 -1.07 5.48 -16.52
CA GLU A 327 -1.96 6.44 -17.18
C GLU A 327 -1.84 6.39 -18.71
N VAL A 328 -0.70 5.97 -19.25
CA VAL A 328 -0.46 5.91 -20.70
C VAL A 328 -0.79 4.54 -21.27
N ASN A 329 -0.37 3.47 -20.59
CA ASN A 329 -0.70 2.10 -20.95
C ASN A 329 -1.43 1.48 -19.78
N ARG A 330 -2.59 0.85 -19.99
CA ARG A 330 -3.37 0.13 -18.96
C ARG A 330 -3.18 -1.39 -19.01
N ASN A 331 -2.52 -1.93 -20.03
CA ASN A 331 -2.25 -3.36 -20.18
C ASN A 331 -1.25 -3.86 -19.14
N ASP A 332 -1.38 -5.10 -18.69
CA ASP A 332 -0.50 -5.68 -17.67
C ASP A 332 0.82 -6.24 -18.24
N SER A 333 1.42 -5.51 -19.19
CA SER A 333 2.70 -5.86 -19.80
C SER A 333 3.87 -5.63 -18.85
N LYS A 334 4.85 -6.54 -18.90
CA LYS A 334 5.98 -6.59 -17.96
C LYS A 334 7.30 -6.47 -18.70
N PHE A 335 8.36 -6.16 -17.97
CA PHE A 335 9.73 -6.32 -18.46
C PHE A 335 10.26 -7.70 -18.07
N GLN A 336 11.16 -8.25 -18.87
CA GLN A 336 11.88 -9.48 -18.57
C GLN A 336 13.31 -9.43 -19.11
N VAL A 337 14.18 -10.33 -18.66
CA VAL A 337 15.54 -10.49 -19.17
C VAL A 337 15.71 -11.92 -19.71
N ALA A 338 16.49 -12.08 -20.78
CA ALA A 338 16.70 -13.40 -21.39
C ALA A 338 17.66 -14.29 -20.58
N GLU A 339 18.57 -13.69 -19.81
CA GLU A 339 19.52 -14.40 -18.97
C GLU A 339 19.35 -14.00 -17.51
N ALA A 340 19.41 -14.99 -16.63
CA ALA A 340 19.38 -14.73 -15.21
C ALA A 340 20.72 -14.10 -14.77
N GLY A 341 20.66 -13.22 -13.78
CA GLY A 341 21.86 -12.61 -13.21
C GLY A 341 21.56 -11.34 -12.44
N ASN A 342 22.61 -10.76 -11.87
CA ASN A 342 22.53 -9.44 -11.25
C ASN A 342 22.60 -8.36 -12.34
N TYR A 343 21.70 -7.40 -12.30
CA TYR A 343 21.63 -6.28 -13.23
C TYR A 343 21.63 -4.95 -12.48
N VAL A 344 22.35 -3.98 -13.03
CA VAL A 344 22.12 -2.57 -12.75
C VAL A 344 20.94 -2.13 -13.62
N ILE A 345 19.84 -1.81 -12.97
CA ILE A 345 18.60 -1.31 -13.57
C ILE A 345 18.59 0.21 -13.40
N THR A 346 18.33 0.94 -14.48
CA THR A 346 18.11 2.39 -14.43
C THR A 346 16.79 2.72 -15.09
N CYS A 347 15.90 3.38 -14.34
CA CYS A 347 14.65 3.94 -14.82
C CYS A 347 14.79 5.46 -14.86
N ASP A 348 14.77 6.03 -16.05
CA ASP A 348 14.78 7.47 -16.27
C ASP A 348 13.37 7.92 -16.66
N LEU A 349 12.65 8.49 -15.69
CA LEU A 349 11.28 8.97 -15.87
C LEU A 349 11.21 10.24 -16.73
N ASN A 350 12.30 11.02 -16.78
CA ASN A 350 12.37 12.21 -17.63
C ASN A 350 12.51 11.84 -19.10
N ALA A 351 13.28 10.78 -19.38
CA ALA A 351 13.42 10.22 -20.73
C ALA A 351 12.29 9.24 -21.10
N GLY A 352 11.54 8.73 -20.12
CA GLY A 352 10.56 7.67 -20.32
C GLY A 352 11.20 6.35 -20.74
N THR A 353 12.36 6.02 -20.14
CA THR A 353 13.13 4.83 -20.53
C THR A 353 13.60 3.99 -19.35
N ILE A 354 13.81 2.70 -19.63
CA ILE A 354 14.51 1.75 -18.77
C ILE A 354 15.73 1.20 -19.50
N THR A 355 16.80 0.97 -18.76
CA THR A 355 17.98 0.20 -19.20
C THR A 355 18.33 -0.86 -18.17
N VAL A 356 18.88 -1.97 -18.63
CA VAL A 356 19.49 -3.01 -17.78
C VAL A 356 20.90 -3.31 -18.28
N LYS A 357 21.86 -3.37 -17.37
CA LYS A 357 23.24 -3.77 -17.66
C LYS A 357 23.65 -4.86 -16.69
N LYS A 358 24.26 -5.95 -17.17
CA LYS A 358 24.70 -7.02 -16.28
C LYS A 358 25.76 -6.44 -15.33
N ALA A 359 25.60 -6.69 -14.03
CA ALA A 359 26.50 -6.19 -13.01
C ALA A 359 27.82 -6.99 -13.02
N ASP A 360 28.92 -6.36 -12.61
CA ASP A 360 30.21 -7.05 -12.53
C ASP A 360 30.19 -8.16 -11.47
N TYR A 361 29.45 -7.96 -10.38
CA TYR A 361 29.25 -8.97 -9.33
C TYR A 361 28.15 -9.97 -9.70
N GLN A 362 28.52 -11.25 -9.85
CA GLN A 362 27.58 -12.34 -10.18
C GLN A 362 27.66 -13.53 -9.22
N ASP A 363 28.46 -13.43 -8.14
CA ASP A 363 28.75 -14.58 -7.27
C ASP A 363 27.52 -15.05 -6.47
N ASN A 364 26.64 -14.12 -6.06
CA ASN A 364 25.41 -14.42 -5.32
C ASN A 364 24.24 -13.54 -5.80
N GLU A 365 23.00 -14.02 -5.61
CA GLU A 365 21.78 -13.28 -5.93
C GLU A 365 21.65 -12.04 -5.03
N ILE A 366 21.64 -10.86 -5.64
CA ILE A 366 21.42 -9.60 -4.91
C ILE A 366 19.90 -9.38 -4.75
N VAL A 367 19.43 -9.32 -3.50
CA VAL A 367 17.98 -9.25 -3.21
C VAL A 367 17.51 -7.82 -2.90
N TYR A 368 18.38 -6.95 -2.38
CA TYR A 368 18.00 -5.58 -2.00
C TYR A 368 18.92 -4.59 -2.73
N ALA A 369 18.38 -3.44 -3.14
CA ALA A 369 19.22 -2.35 -3.66
C ALA A 369 19.70 -1.42 -2.54
N ALA A 370 18.94 -1.34 -1.45
CA ALA A 370 19.26 -0.59 -0.25
C ALA A 370 18.52 -1.18 0.96
N LEU A 371 18.97 -0.82 2.16
CA LEU A 371 18.31 -1.09 3.43
C LEU A 371 18.27 0.18 4.28
N TRP A 372 17.47 0.21 5.35
CA TRP A 372 17.25 1.45 6.12
C TRP A 372 17.39 1.23 7.63
N LEU A 373 18.29 1.97 8.27
CA LEU A 373 18.50 1.94 9.70
C LEU A 373 17.61 2.98 10.39
N VAL A 374 16.85 2.51 11.39
CA VAL A 374 15.92 3.32 12.20
C VAL A 374 16.00 2.91 13.66
N GLY A 375 15.54 3.79 14.54
CA GLY A 375 15.39 3.55 15.96
C GLY A 375 15.84 4.74 16.79
N ASP A 376 15.58 4.70 18.09
CA ASP A 376 15.90 5.79 19.03
C ASP A 376 17.37 6.18 19.02
N ALA A 377 18.28 5.31 18.59
CA ALA A 377 19.69 5.64 18.43
C ALA A 377 20.00 6.53 17.21
N THR A 378 19.08 6.64 16.25
CA THR A 378 19.25 7.49 15.05
C THR A 378 18.73 8.90 15.28
N GLU A 379 19.09 9.85 14.42
CA GLU A 379 18.65 11.26 14.52
C GLU A 379 17.12 11.36 14.50
N ASN A 380 16.48 10.70 13.53
CA ASN A 380 15.04 10.75 13.27
C ASN A 380 14.24 9.62 13.94
N GLY A 381 14.85 8.86 14.85
CA GLY A 381 14.13 7.84 15.62
C GLY A 381 13.54 6.73 14.74
N TRP A 382 12.27 6.40 15.00
CA TRP A 382 11.49 5.40 14.28
C TRP A 382 10.74 5.97 13.04
N ASP A 383 11.12 7.15 12.55
CA ASP A 383 10.52 7.74 11.34
C ASP A 383 11.09 7.11 10.06
N LEU A 384 10.24 6.45 9.28
CA LEU A 384 10.59 5.86 7.97
C LEU A 384 10.67 6.88 6.84
N GLY A 385 10.24 8.13 7.05
CA GLY A 385 10.41 9.22 6.09
C GLY A 385 11.88 9.65 5.94
N GLN A 386 12.66 9.58 7.03
CA GLN A 386 14.06 10.03 7.05
C GLN A 386 15.02 9.05 7.76
N PRO A 387 15.07 7.77 7.34
CA PRO A 387 15.98 6.79 7.90
C PRO A 387 17.42 7.02 7.44
N VAL A 388 18.37 6.42 8.14
CA VAL A 388 19.75 6.30 7.65
C VAL A 388 19.78 5.23 6.55
N VAL A 389 20.16 5.60 5.33
CA VAL A 389 20.25 4.67 4.20
C VAL A 389 21.53 3.83 4.31
N LEU A 390 21.39 2.51 4.25
CA LEU A 390 22.48 1.55 4.11
C LEU A 390 22.60 1.18 2.63
N ALA A 391 23.62 1.73 1.97
CA ALA A 391 23.89 1.50 0.55
C ALA A 391 24.71 0.22 0.35
N GLN A 392 24.52 -0.43 -0.80
CA GLN A 392 25.37 -1.55 -1.22
C GLN A 392 26.85 -1.13 -1.29
N ASP A 393 27.73 -1.97 -0.76
CA ASP A 393 29.15 -1.84 -0.96
C ASP A 393 29.49 -2.14 -2.42
N ALA A 394 30.26 -1.23 -3.05
CA ALA A 394 30.58 -1.32 -4.47
C ALA A 394 31.41 -2.55 -4.85
N SER A 395 32.19 -3.11 -3.90
CA SER A 395 33.01 -4.31 -4.13
C SER A 395 32.28 -5.60 -3.79
N ASN A 396 31.33 -5.55 -2.86
CA ASN A 396 30.50 -6.69 -2.48
C ASN A 396 29.06 -6.24 -2.15
N PRO A 397 28.14 -6.25 -3.14
CA PRO A 397 26.75 -5.83 -2.95
C PRO A 397 25.92 -6.65 -1.96
N MET A 398 26.46 -7.75 -1.41
CA MET A 398 25.85 -8.47 -0.27
C MET A 398 26.08 -7.77 1.08
N VAL A 399 26.91 -6.72 1.08
CA VAL A 399 27.23 -5.90 2.24
C VAL A 399 26.61 -4.53 2.07
N TYR A 400 25.87 -4.08 3.08
CA TYR A 400 25.22 -2.79 3.12
C TYR A 400 25.86 -1.94 4.22
N THR A 401 26.25 -0.73 3.88
CA THR A 401 27.06 0.12 4.77
C THR A 401 26.48 1.52 4.91
N ALA A 402 26.71 2.11 6.08
CA ALA A 402 26.45 3.51 6.35
C ALA A 402 27.44 4.03 7.40
N THR A 403 27.75 5.31 7.35
CA THR A 403 28.34 6.01 8.49
C THR A 403 27.28 6.94 9.06
N ALA A 404 27.00 6.82 10.36
CA ALA A 404 25.93 7.58 11.01
C ALA A 404 26.36 8.09 12.39
N ASP A 405 25.90 9.28 12.74
CA ASP A 405 25.95 9.77 14.11
C ASP A 405 24.80 9.10 14.89
N LEU A 406 25.16 8.28 15.88
CA LEU A 406 24.23 7.54 16.72
C LEU A 406 24.26 8.07 18.15
N LYS A 407 23.12 8.05 18.82
CA LYS A 407 22.95 8.34 20.25
C LYS A 407 22.59 7.08 21.03
N GLU A 408 22.60 7.18 22.35
CA GLU A 408 22.13 6.09 23.20
C GLU A 408 20.67 5.73 22.87
N GLY A 409 20.41 4.44 22.66
CA GLY A 409 19.08 3.98 22.24
C GLY A 409 19.11 2.66 21.50
N GLU A 410 17.95 2.25 21.00
CA GLU A 410 17.80 1.03 20.20
C GLU A 410 17.78 1.33 18.70
N LEU A 411 18.15 0.34 17.88
CA LEU A 411 18.02 0.41 16.43
C LEU A 411 17.75 -0.96 15.79
N GLN A 412 17.19 -0.93 14.58
CA GLN A 412 17.00 -2.08 13.69
C GLN A 412 17.22 -1.66 12.23
N VAL A 413 17.28 -2.65 11.32
CA VAL A 413 17.36 -2.38 9.87
C VAL A 413 16.09 -2.86 9.19
N VAL A 414 15.42 -1.96 8.48
CA VAL A 414 14.16 -2.18 7.75
C VAL A 414 14.46 -2.56 6.31
N VAL A 415 13.74 -3.58 5.82
CA VAL A 415 13.88 -4.12 4.46
C VAL A 415 13.23 -3.23 3.41
N ASN A 416 12.10 -2.61 3.72
CA ASN A 416 11.44 -1.67 2.82
C ASN A 416 10.78 -0.54 3.63
N LYS A 417 11.29 0.67 3.50
CA LYS A 417 10.77 1.83 4.24
C LYS A 417 9.42 2.34 3.76
N PHE A 418 9.00 1.97 2.54
CA PHE A 418 7.81 2.55 1.91
C PHE A 418 6.51 1.83 2.30
N THR A 419 6.57 0.79 3.15
CA THR A 419 5.43 -0.09 3.44
C THR A 419 4.91 0.05 4.88
N ASN A 420 5.19 1.16 5.56
CA ASN A 420 4.68 1.48 6.91
C ASN A 420 4.91 0.34 7.93
N TYR A 421 6.16 -0.13 8.07
CA TYR A 421 6.54 -1.26 8.94
C TYR A 421 5.85 -2.60 8.65
N ASN A 422 5.19 -2.76 7.50
CA ASN A 422 4.72 -4.07 7.05
C ASN A 422 5.85 -4.96 6.51
N SER A 423 7.00 -4.38 6.16
CA SER A 423 8.19 -5.13 5.76
C SER A 423 8.78 -5.94 6.90
N ASP A 424 9.60 -6.92 6.54
CA ASP A 424 10.51 -7.54 7.48
C ASP A 424 11.58 -6.54 7.96
N VAL A 425 12.20 -6.91 9.07
CA VAL A 425 13.30 -6.17 9.68
C VAL A 425 14.42 -7.13 10.07
N TYR A 426 15.66 -6.65 10.00
CA TYR A 426 16.79 -7.29 10.65
C TYR A 426 16.94 -6.73 12.06
N VAL A 427 17.09 -7.63 13.02
CA VAL A 427 17.29 -7.37 14.45
C VAL A 427 18.49 -8.17 14.97
N SER A 428 18.95 -7.89 16.19
CA SER A 428 20.04 -8.63 16.82
C SER A 428 19.62 -10.05 17.18
N ASP A 429 20.52 -11.02 17.01
CA ASP A 429 20.37 -12.30 17.71
C ASP A 429 20.38 -12.09 19.23
N ALA A 430 19.64 -12.92 19.96
CA ALA A 430 19.48 -12.81 21.42
C ALA A 430 20.76 -13.15 22.20
N THR A 431 21.69 -13.88 21.59
CA THR A 431 22.90 -14.39 22.22
C THR A 431 24.19 -13.84 21.61
N ASP A 432 24.14 -13.31 20.39
CA ASP A 432 25.29 -12.74 19.69
C ASP A 432 24.91 -11.47 18.91
N ALA A 433 25.26 -10.30 19.45
CA ALA A 433 24.95 -9.01 18.82
C ALA A 433 25.63 -8.79 17.45
N THR A 434 26.61 -9.63 17.07
CA THR A 434 27.23 -9.59 15.75
C THR A 434 26.43 -10.36 14.69
N LYS A 435 25.36 -11.06 15.08
CA LYS A 435 24.45 -11.78 14.18
C LYS A 435 23.17 -10.99 13.97
N ALA A 436 22.72 -10.97 12.72
CA ALA A 436 21.48 -10.33 12.31
C ALA A 436 20.42 -11.39 12.00
N ILE A 437 19.24 -11.25 12.55
CA ILE A 437 18.10 -12.15 12.32
C ILE A 437 17.03 -11.36 11.58
N ARG A 438 16.55 -11.88 10.45
CA ARG A 438 15.40 -11.33 9.74
C ARG A 438 14.12 -11.84 10.37
N VAL A 439 13.23 -10.93 10.75
CA VAL A 439 11.93 -11.24 11.37
C VAL A 439 10.81 -10.42 10.70
N ASN A 440 9.59 -10.96 10.72
CA ASN A 440 8.43 -10.27 10.16
C ASN A 440 7.84 -9.25 11.16
N LYS A 441 6.87 -8.46 10.69
CA LYS A 441 6.23 -7.40 11.48
C LYS A 441 5.59 -7.87 12.79
N ASP A 442 5.13 -9.12 12.83
CA ASP A 442 4.39 -9.71 13.96
C ASP A 442 5.30 -10.47 14.96
N SER A 443 6.61 -10.54 14.68
CA SER A 443 7.59 -11.21 15.52
C SER A 443 8.06 -10.31 16.67
N GLU A 444 8.45 -10.94 17.79
CA GLU A 444 9.21 -10.23 18.84
C GLU A 444 10.55 -9.75 18.28
N LYS A 445 10.92 -8.51 18.61
CA LYS A 445 12.11 -7.84 18.07
C LYS A 445 13.14 -7.67 19.17
N ASN A 446 14.36 -8.14 18.91
CA ASN A 446 15.51 -7.92 19.77
C ASN A 446 16.45 -6.90 19.12
N ASN A 447 16.15 -5.61 19.31
CA ASN A 447 16.88 -4.52 18.66
C ASN A 447 18.33 -4.43 19.16
N TRP A 448 19.26 -3.96 18.31
CA TRP A 448 20.60 -3.61 18.79
C TRP A 448 20.54 -2.37 19.68
N LYS A 449 21.50 -2.24 20.60
CA LYS A 449 21.57 -1.13 21.54
C LYS A 449 22.88 -0.38 21.38
N ILE A 450 22.76 0.94 21.23
CA ILE A 450 23.89 1.87 21.29
C ILE A 450 23.96 2.41 22.71
N THR A 451 25.12 2.28 23.33
CA THR A 451 25.34 2.66 24.75
C THR A 451 26.14 3.94 24.92
N GLU A 452 26.69 4.48 23.84
CA GLU A 452 27.46 5.71 23.88
C GLU A 452 27.23 6.49 22.59
N ALA A 453 26.92 7.78 22.69
CA ALA A 453 26.75 8.60 21.50
C ALA A 453 28.09 8.77 20.74
N GLY A 454 28.02 8.86 19.41
CA GLY A 454 29.15 9.18 18.55
C GLY A 454 28.92 8.78 17.10
N LYS A 455 29.98 8.89 16.30
CA LYS A 455 29.95 8.48 14.89
C LYS A 455 30.25 6.99 14.78
N TYR A 456 29.49 6.25 13.99
CA TYR A 456 29.61 4.81 13.82
C TYR A 456 29.66 4.43 12.34
N ASP A 457 30.49 3.44 12.04
CA ASP A 457 30.42 2.70 10.78
C ASP A 457 29.56 1.46 11.01
N VAL A 458 28.43 1.39 10.29
CA VAL A 458 27.44 0.33 10.34
C VAL A 458 27.58 -0.52 9.08
N LYS A 459 27.66 -1.84 9.26
CA LYS A 459 27.78 -2.82 8.18
C LYS A 459 26.91 -4.03 8.45
N LEU A 460 25.95 -4.26 7.56
CA LEU A 460 25.12 -5.47 7.53
C LEU A 460 25.53 -6.32 6.32
N ASN A 461 25.96 -7.56 6.56
CA ASN A 461 26.20 -8.55 5.50
C ASN A 461 25.02 -9.54 5.50
N VAL A 462 24.24 -9.54 4.42
CA VAL A 462 23.03 -10.37 4.31
C VAL A 462 23.30 -11.78 3.81
N LEU A 463 24.51 -12.05 3.30
CA LEU A 463 24.94 -13.41 2.94
C LEU A 463 25.29 -14.21 4.20
N ASP A 464 26.05 -13.60 5.10
CA ASP A 464 26.50 -14.23 6.35
C ASP A 464 25.58 -13.93 7.55
N ASN A 465 24.57 -13.08 7.35
CA ASN A 465 23.67 -12.57 8.39
C ASN A 465 24.44 -12.02 9.59
N THR A 466 25.38 -11.10 9.32
CA THR A 466 26.22 -10.47 10.35
C THR A 466 26.03 -8.96 10.36
N MET A 467 26.05 -8.39 11.57
CA MET A 467 26.00 -6.95 11.83
C MET A 467 27.29 -6.49 12.51
N SER A 468 27.83 -5.36 12.06
CA SER A 468 28.96 -4.68 12.67
C SER A 468 28.59 -3.21 12.86
N ILE A 469 28.64 -2.72 14.11
CA ILE A 469 28.39 -1.33 14.47
C ILE A 469 29.60 -0.85 15.26
N ILE A 470 30.55 -0.25 14.58
CA ILE A 470 31.85 0.11 15.15
C ILE A 470 31.93 1.62 15.30
N LYS A 471 32.21 2.09 16.52
CA LYS A 471 32.41 3.51 16.77
C LYS A 471 33.62 3.98 15.97
N ASN A 472 33.39 4.93 15.06
CA ASN A 472 34.43 5.60 14.33
C ASN A 472 35.12 6.56 15.29
N ILE A 473 36.25 6.12 15.85
CA ILE A 473 37.13 6.97 16.63
C ILE A 473 38.05 7.62 15.61
N PRO A 474 37.90 8.92 15.30
CA PRO A 474 38.82 9.59 14.41
C PRO A 474 40.21 9.43 15.03
N SER A 475 41.11 8.72 14.35
CA SER A 475 42.49 8.70 14.78
C SER A 475 42.95 10.15 14.81
N ALA A 476 43.39 10.65 15.97
CA ALA A 476 43.93 12.00 16.17
C ALA A 476 45.21 12.29 15.34
N ILE A 477 45.50 11.44 14.36
CA ILE A 477 46.62 11.48 13.44
C ILE A 477 46.04 11.21 12.06
N SER A 478 45.68 12.27 11.33
CA SER A 478 45.28 12.17 9.92
C SER A 478 46.46 11.87 8.99
N SER A 479 47.70 12.05 9.48
CA SER A 479 48.94 11.55 8.91
C SER A 479 50.08 11.73 9.93
N VAL A 480 51.02 10.79 10.00
CA VAL A 480 52.35 11.10 10.55
C VAL A 480 53.14 11.70 9.40
N ASN A 481 53.21 13.03 9.34
CA ASN A 481 54.21 13.66 8.49
C ASN A 481 55.57 13.34 9.10
N ALA A 482 56.21 12.25 8.65
CA ALA A 482 57.64 12.07 8.80
C ALA A 482 58.37 13.05 7.86
N ASN A 483 58.12 14.35 8.04
CA ASN A 483 58.94 15.38 7.43
C ASN A 483 60.31 15.27 8.11
N GLY A 484 61.21 14.52 7.47
CA GLY A 484 62.61 14.39 7.88
C GLY A 484 63.37 15.72 7.94
N GLU A 485 62.71 16.84 7.61
CA GLU A 485 63.20 18.22 7.69
C GLU A 485 63.10 18.83 9.09
N GLN A 486 62.32 18.25 10.02
CA GLN A 486 62.26 18.66 11.43
C GLN A 486 63.00 17.72 12.39
N ALA A 487 63.58 16.62 11.88
CA ALA A 487 64.40 15.74 12.69
C ALA A 487 65.70 16.46 13.14
N PRO A 488 66.27 16.14 14.32
CA PRO A 488 67.55 16.68 14.75
C PRO A 488 68.63 16.39 13.71
N VAL A 489 69.45 17.40 13.40
CA VAL A 489 70.59 17.23 12.50
C VAL A 489 71.73 16.55 13.24
N GLU A 490 72.25 15.46 12.68
CA GLU A 490 73.43 14.75 13.17
C GLU A 490 74.56 14.87 12.14
N TYR A 491 75.78 15.13 12.60
CA TYR A 491 76.96 15.19 11.75
C TYR A 491 77.89 14.00 12.02
N TYR A 492 78.49 13.47 10.98
CA TYR A 492 79.46 12.39 11.05
C TYR A 492 80.71 12.72 10.24
N THR A 493 81.88 12.23 10.66
CA THR A 493 83.09 12.23 9.82
C THR A 493 82.93 11.28 8.63
N LEU A 494 83.83 11.33 7.64
CA LEU A 494 83.77 10.42 6.49
C LEU A 494 84.01 8.95 6.88
N GLU A 495 84.60 8.73 8.05
CA GLU A 495 84.83 7.44 8.69
C GLU A 495 83.66 6.99 9.57
N GLY A 496 82.56 7.77 9.62
CA GLY A 496 81.32 7.39 10.29
C GLY A 496 81.24 7.71 11.79
N MET A 497 82.17 8.51 12.34
CA MET A 497 82.11 8.91 13.75
C MET A 497 81.19 10.12 13.95
N ARG A 498 80.26 10.06 14.92
CA ARG A 498 79.33 11.15 15.24
C ARG A 498 80.06 12.36 15.83
N VAL A 499 79.66 13.56 15.41
CA VAL A 499 80.23 14.85 15.82
C VAL A 499 79.12 15.75 16.36
N ASN A 500 79.29 16.26 17.58
CA ASN A 500 78.26 17.08 18.24
C ASN A 500 78.27 18.54 17.77
N GLN A 501 79.42 19.06 17.36
CA GLN A 501 79.58 20.41 16.80
C GLN A 501 80.63 20.37 15.69
N PRO A 502 80.24 20.34 14.41
CA PRO A 502 81.20 20.32 13.30
C PRO A 502 82.02 21.62 13.29
N VAL A 503 83.34 21.50 13.12
CA VAL A 503 84.27 22.63 12.86
C VAL A 503 84.47 22.78 11.35
N LYS A 504 85.42 23.59 10.89
CA LYS A 504 85.71 23.73 9.45
C LYS A 504 86.17 22.40 8.85
N GLY A 505 85.44 21.87 7.87
CA GLY A 505 85.69 20.54 7.32
C GLY A 505 84.55 19.96 6.48
N ILE A 506 84.68 18.71 6.06
CA ILE A 506 83.67 17.96 5.29
C ILE A 506 83.05 16.88 6.19
N TYR A 507 81.71 16.81 6.21
CA TYR A 507 80.95 15.91 7.06
C TYR A 507 79.80 15.24 6.28
N ILE A 508 79.29 14.14 6.82
CA ILE A 508 78.01 13.56 6.44
C ILE A 508 76.95 14.11 7.40
N MET A 509 76.00 14.87 6.86
CA MET A 509 74.85 15.38 7.59
C MET A 509 73.68 14.42 7.41
N ARG A 510 73.10 13.95 8.51
CA ARG A 510 71.87 13.16 8.52
C ARG A 510 70.75 13.97 9.18
N GLN A 511 69.60 14.03 8.51
CA GLN A 511 68.37 14.59 9.06
C GLN A 511 67.20 13.70 8.67
N GLY A 512 66.67 12.95 9.64
CA GLY A 512 65.70 11.88 9.37
C GLY A 512 66.28 10.82 8.43
N ASN A 513 65.65 10.63 7.27
CA ASN A 513 66.08 9.70 6.22
C ASN A 513 66.98 10.35 5.16
N LYS A 514 67.21 11.67 5.21
CA LYS A 514 68.11 12.37 4.28
C LYS A 514 69.54 12.28 4.80
N VAL A 515 70.47 11.89 3.92
CA VAL A 515 71.91 11.84 4.17
C VAL A 515 72.61 12.60 3.06
N VAL A 516 73.37 13.64 3.40
CA VAL A 516 74.08 14.47 2.41
C VAL A 516 75.48 14.82 2.89
N LYS A 517 76.43 14.92 1.95
CA LYS A 517 77.79 15.39 2.23
C LYS A 517 77.80 16.91 2.24
N VAL A 518 78.23 17.52 3.35
CA VAL A 518 78.26 18.98 3.54
C VAL A 518 79.66 19.46 3.84
N SER A 519 79.95 20.71 3.50
CA SER A 519 81.18 21.40 3.88
C SER A 519 80.82 22.53 4.84
N ASN A 520 81.38 22.49 6.04
CA ASN A 520 81.30 23.57 7.01
C ASN A 520 82.50 24.50 6.76
N LYS A 521 82.23 25.75 6.37
CA LYS A 521 83.24 26.68 5.82
C LYS A 521 83.99 27.47 6.89
#